data_AF-A0A7T7RHZ8-F1
#
_entry.id   AF-A0A7T7RHZ8-F1
#
_cell.length_a   1.000
_cell.length_b   1.000
_cell.length_c   1.000
_cell.angle_alpha   90.00
_cell.angle_beta   90.00
_cell.angle_gamma   90.00
#
_symmetry.space_group_name_H-M   'P 1'
#
loop_
_entity.id
_entity.type
_entity.pdbx_description
1 polymer ?
#
loop_
_entity_poly.entity_id
_entity_poly.type
_entity_poly.pdbx_seq_one_letter_code
_entity_poly.pdbx_strand_id
1 'polypeptide(L)' 'MISSSTRNDHLPVYESLVRERGDVVEEARAVAEQTQRQMTEALNGHEGVQPEHGPR' A
#
# COMPACT_ATOMS: atom_id res chain seq x y z
N MET A 1 36.43 7.33 22.68
CA MET A 1 35.33 6.45 22.24
C MET A 1 34.47 7.25 21.27
N ILE A 2 34.70 7.13 19.97
CA ILE A 2 33.88 7.81 18.95
C ILE A 2 33.25 6.69 18.12
N SER A 3 32.15 6.15 18.64
CA SER A 3 31.34 5.12 17.99
C SER A 3 29.94 5.71 18.00
N SER A 4 29.41 6.29 16.92
CA SER A 4 28.78 5.54 15.83
C SER A 4 28.36 6.44 14.63
N SER A 5 28.89 7.66 14.50
CA SER A 5 28.35 8.62 13.52
C SER A 5 28.67 8.29 12.05
N THR A 6 29.84 7.72 11.76
CA THR A 6 30.33 7.59 10.37
C THR A 6 29.65 6.48 9.55
N ARG A 7 28.79 5.65 10.18
CA ARG A 7 28.04 4.61 9.46
C ARG A 7 26.79 5.15 8.75
N ASN A 8 26.33 6.36 9.11
CA ASN A 8 25.16 6.98 8.49
C ASN A 8 25.50 7.99 7.38
N ASP A 9 26.75 8.40 7.23
CA ASP A 9 27.14 9.46 6.26
C ASP A 9 27.06 9.01 4.78
N HIS A 10 26.90 7.71 4.51
CA HIS A 10 26.86 7.14 3.16
C HIS A 10 25.75 6.10 2.97
N LEU A 11 24.60 6.24 3.64
CA LEU A 11 23.45 5.48 3.20
C LEU A 11 23.09 5.92 1.77
N PRO A 12 22.85 4.97 0.84
CA PRO A 12 22.28 5.31 -0.45
C PRO A 12 21.04 6.18 -0.25
N VAL A 13 20.83 7.20 -1.10
CA VAL A 13 19.76 8.19 -0.96
C VAL A 13 18.38 7.55 -0.72
N TYR A 14 18.11 6.41 -1.34
CA TYR A 14 16.87 5.67 -1.10
C TYR A 14 16.73 5.17 0.35
N GLU A 15 17.78 4.57 0.92
CA GLU A 15 17.78 4.06 2.30
C GLU A 15 17.64 5.18 3.35
N SER A 16 18.24 6.35 3.11
CA SER A 16 18.03 7.51 3.99
C SER A 16 16.59 8.04 3.89
N LEU A 17 16.05 8.13 2.68
CA LEU A 17 14.67 8.58 2.47
C LEU A 17 13.64 7.62 3.08
N VAL A 18 13.85 6.31 2.96
CA VAL A 18 12.99 5.29 3.59
C VAL A 18 13.02 5.40 5.11
N ARG A 19 14.17 5.67 5.72
CA ARG A 19 14.26 5.88 7.17
C ARG A 19 13.57 7.16 7.65
N GLU A 20 13.65 8.23 6.88
CA GLU A 20 13.05 9.52 7.23
C GLU A 20 11.55 9.59 6.95
N ARG A 21 11.10 8.96 5.87
CA ARG A 21 9.75 9.14 5.30
C ARG A 21 8.93 7.86 5.20
N GLY A 22 9.54 6.72 5.49
CA GLY A 22 8.94 5.41 5.23
C GLY A 22 9.12 4.96 3.78
N ASP A 23 8.88 3.67 3.54
CA ASP A 23 8.91 3.10 2.20
C ASP A 23 7.57 3.29 1.49
N VAL A 24 7.46 4.40 0.76
CA VAL A 24 6.25 4.77 0.01
C VAL A 24 5.92 3.76 -1.09
N VAL A 25 6.91 3.06 -1.64
CA VAL A 25 6.67 2.06 -2.70
C VAL A 25 5.99 0.84 -2.11
N GLU A 26 6.47 0.35 -0.97
CA GLU A 26 5.84 -0.75 -0.25
C GLU A 26 4.45 -0.38 0.26
N GLU A 27 4.25 0.85 0.74
CA GLU A 27 2.92 1.34 1.16
C GLU A 27 1.93 1.37 -0.01
N ALA A 28 2.34 1.96 -1.16
CA ALA A 28 1.50 2.02 -2.35
C ALA A 28 1.15 0.62 -2.87
N ARG A 29 2.10 -0.31 -2.80
CA ARG A 29 1.88 -1.72 -3.16
C ARG A 29 0.83 -2.36 -2.25
N ALA A 30 0.96 -2.20 -0.92
CA ALA A 30 0.01 -2.77 0.03
C ALA A 30 -1.42 -2.24 -0.21
N VAL A 31 -1.56 -0.94 -0.48
CA VAL A 31 -2.85 -0.32 -0.80
C VAL A 31 -3.42 -0.85 -2.12
N ALA A 32 -2.58 -1.01 -3.15
CA ALA A 32 -3.00 -1.57 -4.44
C ALA A 32 -3.50 -3.02 -4.28
N GLU A 33 -2.77 -3.86 -3.55
CA GLU A 33 -3.16 -5.25 -3.29
C GLU A 33 -4.44 -5.35 -2.47
N GLN A 34 -4.61 -4.48 -1.46
CA GLN A 34 -5.86 -4.39 -0.71
C GLN A 34 -7.04 -3.98 -1.60
N THR A 35 -6.85 -2.95 -2.42
CA THR A 35 -7.88 -2.46 -3.35
C THR A 35 -8.26 -3.55 -4.36
N GLN A 36 -7.28 -4.26 -4.90
CA GLN A 36 -7.52 -5.36 -5.84
C GLN A 36 -8.32 -6.49 -5.17
N ARG A 37 -8.00 -6.85 -3.93
CA ARG A 37 -8.77 -7.84 -3.17
C ARG A 37 -10.20 -7.40 -2.94
N GLN A 38 -10.41 -6.16 -2.50
CA GLN A 38 -11.75 -5.60 -2.30
C GLN A 38 -12.56 -5.57 -3.60
N MET A 39 -11.95 -5.20 -4.72
CA MET A 39 -12.60 -5.24 -6.03
C MET A 39 -12.94 -6.67 -6.44
N THR A 40 -12.03 -7.61 -6.22
CA THR A 40 -12.26 -9.02 -6.50
C THR A 40 -13.43 -9.55 -5.67
N GLU A 41 -13.48 -9.24 -4.38
CA GLU A 41 -14.60 -9.60 -3.50
C GLU A 41 -15.91 -8.93 -3.94
N ALA A 42 -15.88 -7.64 -4.30
CA ALA A 42 -17.06 -6.91 -4.76
C ALA A 42 -17.60 -7.47 -6.08
N LEU A 43 -16.73 -7.83 -7.03
CA LEU A 43 -17.11 -8.40 -8.31
C LEU A 43 -17.61 -9.84 -8.17
N ASN A 44 -16.97 -10.67 -7.33
CA ASN A 44 -17.42 -12.04 -7.05
C ASN A 44 -18.68 -12.08 -6.17
N GLY A 45 -18.90 -11.07 -5.33
CA GLY A 45 -20.10 -10.91 -4.51
C GLY A 45 -21.29 -10.27 -5.25
N HIS A 46 -21.10 -9.77 -6.47
CA HIS A 46 -22.14 -9.18 -7.30
C HIS A 46 -22.92 -10.19 -8.15
N GLU A 47 -22.86 -11.49 -7.85
CA GLU A 47 -23.76 -12.49 -8.44
C GLU A 47 -25.17 -12.49 -7.82
N GLY A 48 -25.47 -11.67 -6.81
CA GLY A 48 -26.67 -11.90 -5.97
C GLY A 48 -27.55 -10.73 -5.54
N VAL A 49 -27.26 -9.46 -5.86
CA VAL A 49 -28.22 -8.38 -5.55
C VAL A 49 -28.34 -7.44 -6.74
N GLN A 50 -29.09 -7.91 -7.74
CA GLN A 50 -29.83 -6.99 -8.60
C GLN A 50 -30.74 -6.20 -7.66
N PRO A 51 -30.60 -4.87 -7.50
CA PRO A 51 -31.66 -4.10 -6.89
C PRO A 51 -32.87 -4.27 -7.79
N GLU A 52 -33.84 -5.05 -7.33
CA GLU A 52 -35.19 -5.17 -7.89
C GLU A 52 -35.82 -3.77 -7.87
N HIS A 53 -35.45 -2.94 -8.85
CA HIS A 53 -36.26 -1.81 -9.29
C HIS A 53 -37.24 -2.36 -10.33
N GLY A 54 -38.18 -3.17 -9.84
CA GLY A 54 -39.43 -3.49 -10.51
C GLY A 54 -40.40 -2.29 -10.46
N PRO A 55 -41.38 -2.21 -11.38
CA PRO A 55 -41.70 -0.96 -12.08
C PRO A 55 -43.00 -0.27 -11.63
N ARG A 56 -43.06 1.03 -11.97
CA ARG A 56 -44.21 1.96 -12.06
C ARG A 56 -44.78 2.56 -10.79
#